data_AF-A0A2K3M9K8-F1
#
_entry.id   AF-A0A2K3M9K8-F1
#
_cell.length_a   1.000
_cell.length_b   1.000
_cell.length_c   1.000
_cell.angle_alpha   90.00
_cell.angle_beta   90.00
_cell.angle_gamma   90.00
#
_symmetry.space_group_name_H-M   'P 1'
#
loop_
_entity.id
_entity.type
_entity.pdbx_description
1 polymer ?
#
loop_
_entity_poly.entity_id
_entity_poly.type
_entity_poly.pdbx_seq_one_letter_code
_entity_poly.pdbx_strand_id
1 'polypeptide(L)'
;MVSWERVIEITKWSQEKKTEAVVWSIEVSSCLNTAGVSLPSVELAHRLVTHICWENNVPATWKYLEKAMEVRMVPPFLVLALLSTKVVPNRHPVLHPAAYSLYLHLLNRHAFSLSSLVNSPNYPSLMNSIHHVLSLSQLYDDYHHDVPSHPHPGVALVQFLFTLVWQLLQASLQDEGLLQRHKSLLFVDPGLDLTIEKLDNPHHLHAKNTATAIQFIARFLHHKLTSRILSLVQRNMSTHWGAFVDELEQLAANSLILRSLKHLSPDSFFPLNLKSNWPMSCEPNNNNNKKKKKKKMKLSSMLAASASASAVQSHNDSSLWLPIDLILEDAMDAHHVMAATIELLTGLVKALQAINGTAWHNTFLGLWIAALRLVQR
;
A
#
# COMPACT_ATOMS: atom_id res chain seq x y z
N MET A 1 -6.43 16.65 -33.22
CA MET A 1 -5.74 15.40 -32.89
C MET A 1 -4.46 15.77 -32.15
N VAL A 2 -4.25 15.28 -30.92
CA VAL A 2 -3.03 15.56 -30.16
C VAL A 2 -1.87 14.84 -30.86
N SER A 3 -0.85 15.55 -31.33
CA SER A 3 0.41 14.91 -31.70
C SER A 3 1.22 14.71 -30.42
N TRP A 4 1.18 13.50 -29.86
CA TRP A 4 2.01 13.13 -28.71
C TRP A 4 3.49 13.17 -29.04
N GLU A 5 3.84 13.01 -30.32
CA GLU A 5 5.19 13.22 -30.85
C GLU A 5 5.66 14.65 -30.59
N ARG A 6 4.80 15.66 -30.80
CA ARG A 6 5.12 17.07 -30.49
C ARG A 6 5.46 17.29 -29.02
N VAL A 7 4.77 16.63 -28.10
CA VAL A 7 5.07 16.74 -26.65
C VAL A 7 6.46 16.17 -26.34
N ILE A 8 6.81 15.05 -26.97
CA ILE A 8 8.13 14.45 -26.83
C ILE A 8 9.20 15.30 -27.50
N GLU A 9 8.93 15.89 -28.66
CA GLU A 9 9.84 16.82 -29.35
C GLU A 9 10.13 18.06 -28.50
N ILE A 10 9.11 18.70 -27.92
CA ILE A 10 9.28 19.81 -26.96
C ILE A 10 10.17 19.37 -25.79
N THR A 11 9.98 18.15 -25.31
CA THR A 11 10.74 17.58 -24.19
C THR A 11 12.20 17.32 -24.57
N LYS A 12 12.48 16.79 -25.77
CA LYS A 12 13.84 16.59 -26.30
C LYS A 12 14.55 17.92 -26.54
N TRP A 13 13.88 18.86 -27.20
CA TRP A 13 14.42 20.20 -27.44
C TRP A 13 14.74 20.94 -26.15
N SER A 14 13.89 20.79 -25.13
CA SER A 14 14.14 21.35 -23.79
C SER A 14 15.36 20.74 -23.11
N GLN A 15 15.61 19.44 -23.32
CA GLN A 15 16.81 18.76 -22.81
C GLN A 15 18.07 19.31 -23.47
N GLU A 16 18.09 19.43 -24.81
CA GLU A 16 19.22 19.97 -25.57
C GLU A 16 19.56 21.40 -25.13
N LYS A 17 18.53 22.22 -24.94
CA LYS A 17 18.68 23.63 -24.51
C LYS A 17 18.87 23.82 -23.01
N LYS A 18 18.79 22.76 -22.21
CA LYS A 18 18.81 22.80 -20.73
C LYS A 18 17.77 23.77 -20.17
N THR A 19 16.59 23.81 -20.79
CA THR A 19 15.47 24.64 -20.36
C THR A 19 15.07 24.32 -18.92
N GLU A 20 14.76 25.34 -18.14
CA GLU A 20 14.28 25.15 -16.78
C GLU A 20 12.98 24.33 -16.75
N ALA A 21 12.84 23.44 -15.76
CA ALA A 21 11.69 22.55 -15.66
C ALA A 21 10.34 23.29 -15.57
N VAL A 22 10.33 24.48 -14.95
CA VAL A 22 9.14 25.33 -14.87
C VAL A 22 8.72 25.79 -16.27
N VAL A 23 9.66 26.30 -17.07
CA VAL A 23 9.39 26.78 -18.44
C VAL A 23 8.92 25.63 -19.33
N TRP A 24 9.60 24.48 -19.27
CA TRP A 24 9.17 23.26 -19.96
C TRP A 24 7.73 22.87 -19.58
N SER A 25 7.38 22.92 -18.29
CA SER A 25 6.03 22.53 -17.83
C SER A 25 4.94 23.46 -18.36
N ILE A 26 5.24 24.76 -18.52
CA ILE A 26 4.30 25.75 -19.09
C ILE A 26 4.10 25.48 -20.58
N GLU A 27 5.17 25.22 -21.32
CA GLU A 27 5.12 24.96 -22.76
C GLU A 27 4.34 23.68 -23.08
N VAL A 28 4.63 22.59 -22.38
CA VAL A 28 3.90 21.32 -22.54
C VAL A 28 2.45 21.47 -22.10
N SER A 29 2.17 22.15 -20.99
CA SER A 29 0.78 22.38 -20.54
C SER A 29 -0.01 23.21 -21.55
N SER A 30 0.60 24.24 -22.14
CA SER A 30 0.00 25.05 -23.21
C SER A 30 -0.30 24.21 -24.46
N CYS A 31 0.65 23.36 -24.87
CA CYS A 31 0.46 22.43 -25.98
C CYS A 31 -0.69 21.42 -25.72
N LEU A 32 -0.83 20.94 -24.49
CA LEU A 32 -1.88 20.00 -24.12
C LEU A 32 -3.25 20.68 -24.02
N ASN A 33 -3.30 21.90 -23.47
CA ASN A 33 -4.52 22.70 -23.37
C ASN A 33 -5.07 23.09 -24.75
N THR A 34 -4.20 23.52 -25.67
CA THR A 34 -4.60 23.81 -27.06
C THR A 34 -5.12 22.58 -27.80
N ALA A 35 -4.65 21.39 -27.40
CA ALA A 35 -5.11 20.12 -27.96
C ALA A 35 -6.32 19.53 -27.21
N GLY A 36 -6.87 20.23 -26.20
CA GLY A 36 -8.05 19.83 -25.44
C GLY A 36 -7.83 18.68 -24.45
N VAL A 37 -6.58 18.41 -24.05
CA VAL A 37 -6.25 17.32 -23.11
C VAL A 37 -6.50 17.78 -21.68
N SER A 38 -7.32 17.03 -20.94
CA SER A 38 -7.52 17.26 -19.51
C SER A 38 -6.31 16.81 -18.70
N LEU A 39 -5.86 17.66 -17.76
CA LEU A 39 -4.80 17.33 -16.80
C LEU A 39 -5.41 17.04 -15.41
N PRO A 40 -4.87 16.09 -14.63
CA PRO A 40 -3.72 15.24 -14.93
C PRO A 40 -4.04 14.14 -15.96
N SER A 41 -3.09 13.85 -16.85
CA SER A 41 -3.26 12.89 -17.95
C SER A 41 -2.51 11.58 -17.73
N VAL A 42 -3.23 10.46 -17.90
CA VAL A 42 -2.68 9.08 -17.85
C VAL A 42 -1.73 8.85 -19.03
N GLU A 43 -2.15 9.21 -20.25
CA GLU A 43 -1.34 9.02 -21.46
C GLU A 43 -0.02 9.79 -21.38
N LEU A 44 -0.06 11.03 -20.88
CA LEU A 44 1.17 11.81 -20.65
C LEU A 44 2.13 11.10 -19.69
N ALA A 45 1.62 10.47 -18.62
CA ALA A 45 2.44 9.73 -17.68
C ALA A 45 3.15 8.56 -18.35
N HIS A 46 2.44 7.78 -19.17
CA HIS A 46 3.03 6.68 -19.95
C HIS A 46 4.13 7.18 -20.89
N ARG A 47 3.86 8.26 -21.64
CA ARG A 47 4.81 8.81 -22.63
C ARG A 47 6.06 9.37 -21.95
N LEU A 48 5.90 10.12 -20.87
CA LEU A 48 7.04 10.64 -20.12
C LEU A 48 7.86 9.51 -19.50
N VAL A 49 7.25 8.55 -18.78
CA VAL A 49 8.04 7.47 -18.17
C VAL A 49 8.77 6.63 -19.22
N THR A 50 8.11 6.32 -20.34
CA THR A 50 8.73 5.58 -21.46
C THR A 50 9.89 6.36 -22.08
N HIS A 51 9.77 7.69 -22.21
CA HIS A 51 10.85 8.52 -22.72
C HIS A 51 12.04 8.58 -21.77
N ILE A 52 11.78 8.67 -20.45
CA ILE A 52 12.81 8.92 -19.43
C ILE A 52 13.61 7.67 -19.09
N CYS A 53 12.98 6.50 -19.10
CA CYS A 53 13.68 5.25 -18.82
C CYS A 53 14.69 4.90 -19.93
N TRP A 54 15.85 4.36 -19.52
CA TRP A 54 16.95 3.91 -20.37
C TRP A 54 17.67 5.02 -21.15
N GLU A 55 17.39 5.17 -22.45
CA GLU A 55 18.18 6.00 -23.37
C GLU A 55 18.24 7.47 -22.97
N ASN A 56 17.23 7.98 -22.25
CA ASN A 56 17.19 9.37 -21.76
C ASN A 56 17.20 9.45 -20.23
N ASN A 57 17.87 8.52 -19.56
CA ASN A 57 18.06 8.52 -18.11
C ASN A 57 19.09 9.59 -17.67
N VAL A 58 18.77 10.87 -17.91
CA VAL A 58 19.61 12.03 -17.61
C VAL A 58 19.01 12.86 -16.46
N PRO A 59 19.80 13.56 -15.64
CA PRO A 59 19.25 14.33 -14.51
C PRO A 59 18.19 15.37 -14.91
N ALA A 60 18.25 15.91 -16.13
CA ALA A 60 17.27 16.88 -16.63
C ALA A 60 15.87 16.27 -16.81
N THR A 61 15.77 15.05 -17.33
CA THR A 61 14.48 14.39 -17.58
C THR A 61 13.74 14.07 -16.29
N TRP A 62 14.47 13.64 -15.25
CA TRP A 62 13.89 13.41 -13.93
C TRP A 62 13.38 14.69 -13.27
N LYS A 63 14.05 15.83 -13.48
CA LYS A 63 13.55 17.14 -13.03
C LYS A 63 12.24 17.51 -13.74
N TYR A 64 12.11 17.20 -15.02
CA TYR A 64 10.86 17.41 -15.75
C TYR A 64 9.75 16.50 -15.23
N LEU A 65 10.04 15.23 -14.94
CA LEU A 65 9.06 14.31 -14.36
C LEU A 65 8.59 14.75 -12.96
N GLU A 66 9.53 15.14 -12.11
CA GLU A 66 9.22 15.69 -10.78
C GLU A 66 8.34 16.93 -10.93
N LYS A 67 8.71 17.85 -11.83
CA LYS A 67 7.93 19.07 -12.07
C LYS A 67 6.53 18.75 -12.57
N ALA A 68 6.38 17.82 -13.49
CA ALA A 68 5.09 17.39 -14.01
C ALA A 68 4.16 16.84 -12.91
N MET A 69 4.72 16.12 -11.92
CA MET A 69 3.97 15.65 -10.75
C MET A 69 3.61 16.80 -9.80
N GLU A 70 4.53 17.74 -9.57
CA GLU A 70 4.26 18.93 -8.73
C GLU A 70 3.13 19.79 -9.28
N VAL A 71 3.12 20.06 -10.58
CA VAL A 71 2.11 20.90 -11.24
C VAL A 71 0.87 20.12 -11.68
N ARG A 72 0.74 18.87 -11.25
CA ARG A 72 -0.41 17.98 -11.53
C ARG A 72 -0.71 17.79 -13.03
N MET A 73 0.33 17.78 -13.86
CA MET A 73 0.21 17.37 -15.27
C MET A 73 0.03 15.86 -15.41
N VAL A 74 0.66 15.10 -14.51
CA VAL A 74 0.57 13.63 -14.45
C VAL A 74 0.14 13.16 -13.07
N PRO A 75 -0.57 12.02 -12.95
CA PRO A 75 -0.92 11.44 -11.64
C PRO A 75 0.31 10.81 -10.97
N PRO A 76 0.75 11.27 -9.77
CA PRO A 76 1.99 10.77 -9.15
C PRO A 76 1.99 9.27 -8.86
N PHE A 77 0.86 8.71 -8.44
CA PHE A 77 0.74 7.28 -8.11
C PHE A 77 0.87 6.38 -9.35
N LEU A 78 0.37 6.83 -10.52
CA LEU A 78 0.57 6.11 -11.78
C LEU A 78 2.03 6.19 -12.23
N VAL A 79 2.68 7.34 -12.08
CA VAL A 79 4.11 7.47 -12.38
C VAL A 79 4.93 6.54 -11.50
N LEU A 80 4.64 6.46 -10.19
CA LEU A 80 5.30 5.51 -9.28
C LEU A 80 5.05 4.06 -9.70
N ALA A 81 3.82 3.69 -10.09
CA ALA A 81 3.51 2.35 -10.59
C ALA A 81 4.32 2.03 -11.86
N LEU A 82 4.33 2.92 -12.85
CA LEU A 82 5.09 2.76 -14.10
C LEU A 82 6.58 2.59 -13.83
N LEU A 83 7.16 3.49 -13.02
CA LEU A 83 8.58 3.42 -12.66
C LEU A 83 8.90 2.15 -11.87
N SER A 84 7.99 1.65 -11.01
CA SER A 84 8.24 0.43 -10.26
C SER A 84 8.48 -0.78 -11.17
N THR A 85 7.75 -0.88 -12.29
CA THR A 85 7.92 -1.97 -13.26
C THR A 85 9.22 -1.90 -14.07
N LYS A 86 9.81 -0.70 -14.21
CA LYS A 86 10.99 -0.48 -15.07
C LYS A 86 12.28 -0.29 -14.27
N VAL A 87 12.22 0.41 -13.15
CA VAL A 87 13.39 0.86 -12.38
C VAL A 87 13.77 -0.15 -11.30
N VAL A 88 12.81 -0.74 -10.60
CA VAL A 88 13.10 -1.68 -9.49
C VAL A 88 13.81 -2.95 -10.01
N PRO A 89 13.42 -3.56 -11.14
CA PRO A 89 14.17 -4.69 -11.70
C PRO A 89 15.59 -4.31 -12.14
N ASN A 90 15.78 -3.09 -12.67
CA ASN A 90 17.07 -2.60 -13.19
C ASN A 90 17.92 -1.85 -12.16
N ARG A 91 17.67 -2.06 -10.86
CA ARG A 91 18.35 -1.35 -9.76
C ARG A 91 19.79 -1.80 -9.49
N HIS A 92 20.19 -2.95 -10.05
CA HIS A 92 21.49 -3.56 -9.81
C HIS A 92 22.63 -2.56 -10.10
N PRO A 93 23.76 -2.57 -9.37
CA PRO A 93 24.85 -1.60 -9.51
C PRO A 93 25.40 -1.47 -10.94
N VAL A 94 25.32 -2.55 -11.74
CA VAL A 94 25.80 -2.61 -13.13
C VAL A 94 24.79 -2.00 -14.12
N LEU A 95 23.53 -1.83 -13.72
CA LEU A 95 22.44 -1.34 -14.58
C LEU A 95 22.20 0.15 -14.35
N HIS A 96 21.23 0.49 -13.49
CA HIS A 96 20.80 1.87 -13.29
C HIS A 96 20.57 2.20 -11.80
N PRO A 97 21.59 2.12 -10.93
CA PRO A 97 21.44 2.42 -9.50
C PRO A 97 21.01 3.87 -9.25
N ALA A 98 21.42 4.82 -10.09
CA ALA A 98 21.01 6.22 -9.99
C ALA A 98 19.51 6.44 -10.28
N ALA A 99 18.93 5.68 -11.22
CA ALA A 99 17.50 5.74 -11.50
C ALA A 99 16.69 5.23 -10.30
N TYR A 100 17.17 4.18 -9.64
CA TYR A 100 16.53 3.66 -8.42
C TYR A 100 16.61 4.66 -7.26
N SER A 101 17.74 5.37 -7.09
CA SER A 101 17.84 6.48 -6.12
C SER A 101 16.79 7.56 -6.37
N LEU A 102 16.59 7.94 -7.64
CA LEU A 102 15.60 8.95 -8.01
C LEU A 102 14.17 8.44 -7.83
N TYR A 103 13.89 7.18 -8.16
CA TYR A 103 12.62 6.54 -7.83
C TYR A 103 12.32 6.59 -6.32
N LEU A 104 13.27 6.23 -5.47
CA LEU A 104 13.12 6.30 -4.01
C LEU A 104 12.91 7.75 -3.52
N HIS A 105 13.54 8.72 -4.17
CA HIS A 105 13.31 10.14 -3.90
C HIS A 105 11.86 10.56 -4.23
N LEU A 106 11.35 10.19 -5.40
CA LEU A 106 9.96 10.46 -5.79
C LEU A 106 8.96 9.73 -4.88
N LEU A 107 9.29 8.50 -4.47
CA LEU A 107 8.49 7.73 -3.53
C LEU A 107 8.36 8.45 -2.19
N ASN A 108 9.46 9.02 -1.68
CA ASN A 108 9.45 9.82 -0.44
C ASN A 108 8.44 10.96 -0.49
N ARG A 109 8.36 11.61 -1.66
CA ARG A 109 7.61 12.83 -1.86
C ARG A 109 6.11 12.57 -2.06
N HIS A 110 5.75 11.48 -2.72
CA HIS A 110 4.39 11.26 -3.20
C HIS A 110 3.66 10.07 -2.58
N ALA A 111 4.35 9.04 -2.10
CA ALA A 111 3.70 7.78 -1.72
C ALA A 111 2.79 7.89 -0.48
N PHE A 112 2.98 8.91 0.35
CA PHE A 112 2.18 9.13 1.57
C PHE A 112 1.04 10.13 1.38
N SER A 113 0.86 10.68 0.17
CA SER A 113 -0.19 11.65 -0.15
C SER A 113 -1.51 10.99 -0.61
N LEU A 114 -1.97 9.93 0.08
CA LEU A 114 -3.15 9.17 -0.36
C LEU A 114 -4.46 9.97 -0.38
N SER A 115 -4.62 10.95 0.50
CA SER A 115 -5.86 11.74 0.55
C SER A 115 -6.10 12.54 -0.73
N SER A 116 -5.04 13.02 -1.39
CA SER A 116 -5.18 13.73 -2.67
C SER A 116 -5.52 12.80 -3.83
N LEU A 117 -5.14 11.51 -3.73
CA LEU A 117 -5.45 10.49 -4.70
C LEU A 117 -6.93 10.11 -4.66
N VAL A 118 -7.45 9.78 -3.47
CA VAL A 118 -8.83 9.29 -3.29
C VAL A 118 -9.86 10.38 -3.58
N ASN A 119 -9.53 11.64 -3.29
CA ASN A 119 -10.42 12.77 -3.54
C ASN A 119 -10.37 13.28 -5.00
N SER A 120 -9.59 12.65 -5.87
CA SER A 120 -9.49 13.05 -7.27
C SER A 120 -10.74 12.63 -8.07
N PRO A 121 -11.31 13.50 -8.92
CA PRO A 121 -12.45 13.11 -9.76
C PRO A 121 -12.12 11.96 -10.72
N ASN A 122 -10.84 11.79 -11.08
CA ASN A 122 -10.38 10.74 -11.99
C ASN A 122 -9.93 9.47 -11.25
N TYR A 123 -10.23 9.34 -9.95
CA TYR A 123 -9.77 8.23 -9.11
C TYR A 123 -10.09 6.83 -9.69
N PRO A 124 -11.32 6.54 -10.19
CA PRO A 124 -11.62 5.23 -10.76
C PRO A 124 -10.79 4.88 -12.00
N SER A 125 -10.67 5.82 -12.94
CA SER A 125 -9.87 5.64 -14.16
C SER A 125 -8.38 5.46 -13.85
N LEU A 126 -7.90 6.20 -12.85
CA LEU A 126 -6.51 6.12 -12.40
C LEU A 126 -6.20 4.77 -11.75
N MET A 127 -7.07 4.28 -10.87
CA MET A 127 -6.92 2.96 -10.25
C MET A 127 -6.97 1.85 -11.30
N ASN A 128 -7.85 1.97 -12.29
CA ASN A 128 -7.90 1.03 -13.42
C ASN A 128 -6.57 1.04 -14.20
N SER A 129 -5.99 2.21 -14.46
CA SER A 129 -4.70 2.32 -15.15
C SER A 129 -3.57 1.66 -14.36
N ILE A 130 -3.52 1.88 -13.04
CA ILE A 130 -2.53 1.26 -12.15
C ILE A 130 -2.71 -0.27 -12.10
N HIS A 131 -3.95 -0.74 -12.06
CA HIS A 131 -4.28 -2.16 -12.09
C HIS A 131 -3.69 -2.85 -13.32
N HIS A 132 -3.84 -2.25 -14.50
CA HIS A 132 -3.29 -2.78 -15.75
C HIS A 132 -1.75 -2.68 -15.78
N VAL A 133 -1.17 -1.55 -15.38
CA VAL A 133 0.29 -1.35 -15.38
C VAL A 133 1.02 -2.40 -14.55
N LEU A 134 0.48 -2.72 -13.37
CA LEU A 134 1.08 -3.72 -12.48
C LEU A 134 0.55 -5.13 -12.71
N SER A 135 -0.36 -5.33 -13.66
CA SER A 135 -1.02 -6.61 -13.92
C SER A 135 -1.53 -7.25 -12.62
N LEU A 136 -2.22 -6.46 -11.77
CA LEU A 136 -2.57 -6.89 -10.41
C LEU A 136 -3.51 -8.10 -10.42
N SER A 137 -4.30 -8.32 -11.48
CA SER A 137 -5.05 -9.57 -11.65
C SER A 137 -4.09 -10.77 -11.56
N GLN A 138 -3.11 -10.85 -12.45
CA GLN A 138 -2.13 -11.94 -12.50
C GLN A 138 -1.38 -12.16 -11.18
N LEU A 139 -1.12 -11.10 -10.41
CA LEU A 139 -0.42 -11.19 -9.13
C LEU A 139 -1.29 -11.77 -8.00
N TYR A 140 -2.61 -11.57 -8.06
CA TYR A 140 -3.56 -11.92 -7.00
C TYR A 140 -4.67 -12.89 -7.44
N ASP A 141 -4.58 -13.46 -8.65
CA ASP A 141 -5.55 -14.38 -9.27
C ASP A 141 -5.84 -15.63 -8.42
N ASP A 142 -4.94 -16.00 -7.51
CA ASP A 142 -5.07 -17.20 -6.64
C ASP A 142 -6.31 -17.16 -5.70
N TYR A 143 -6.99 -16.02 -5.53
CA TYR A 143 -8.08 -15.88 -4.55
C TYR A 143 -9.51 -15.82 -5.08
N HIS A 144 -9.71 -15.63 -6.39
CA HIS A 144 -11.05 -15.35 -6.89
C HIS A 144 -11.18 -15.75 -8.37
N HIS A 145 -11.81 -16.88 -8.63
CA HIS A 145 -12.31 -17.22 -9.97
C HIS A 145 -13.38 -16.23 -10.49
N ASP A 146 -13.85 -15.33 -9.62
CA ASP A 146 -14.86 -14.30 -9.90
C ASP A 146 -14.35 -12.86 -9.66
N VAL A 147 -13.04 -12.55 -9.83
CA VAL A 147 -12.62 -11.13 -9.84
C VAL A 147 -13.15 -10.50 -11.13
N PRO A 148 -14.01 -9.47 -11.06
CA PRO A 148 -14.36 -8.72 -12.26
C PRO A 148 -13.09 -8.14 -12.89
N SER A 149 -12.98 -8.17 -14.23
CA SER A 149 -11.84 -7.64 -15.00
C SER A 149 -11.46 -6.19 -14.66
N HIS A 150 -12.34 -5.49 -13.94
CA HIS A 150 -12.10 -4.19 -13.33
C HIS A 150 -12.39 -4.26 -11.83
N PRO A 151 -11.36 -4.42 -10.97
CA PRO A 151 -11.57 -4.39 -9.53
C PRO A 151 -12.07 -3.00 -9.08
N HIS A 152 -12.88 -2.99 -8.03
CA HIS A 152 -13.29 -1.73 -7.41
C HIS A 152 -12.06 -0.86 -7.08
N PRO A 153 -12.07 0.47 -7.32
CA PRO A 153 -10.89 1.32 -7.16
C PRO A 153 -10.20 1.19 -5.80
N GLY A 154 -10.97 0.98 -4.72
CA GLY A 154 -10.41 0.72 -3.39
C GLY A 154 -9.63 -0.59 -3.27
N VAL A 155 -10.02 -1.65 -3.98
CA VAL A 155 -9.29 -2.94 -4.03
C VAL A 155 -7.98 -2.75 -4.79
N ALA A 156 -8.03 -2.09 -5.94
CA ALA A 156 -6.83 -1.76 -6.72
C ALA A 156 -5.83 -0.92 -5.91
N LEU A 157 -6.30 0.03 -5.07
CA LEU A 157 -5.45 0.81 -4.18
C LEU A 157 -4.74 -0.05 -3.12
N VAL A 158 -5.47 -0.98 -2.49
CA VAL A 158 -4.91 -1.91 -1.50
C VAL A 158 -3.85 -2.80 -2.14
N GLN A 159 -4.17 -3.41 -3.28
CA GLN A 159 -3.24 -4.25 -4.04
C GLN A 159 -2.02 -3.46 -4.53
N PHE A 160 -2.22 -2.23 -5.03
CA PHE A 160 -1.13 -1.35 -5.45
C PHE A 160 -0.15 -1.07 -4.31
N LEU A 161 -0.66 -0.60 -3.15
CA LEU A 161 0.20 -0.27 -2.02
C LEU A 161 0.93 -1.49 -1.48
N PHE A 162 0.24 -2.62 -1.40
CA PHE A 162 0.86 -3.87 -0.95
C PHE A 162 1.96 -4.32 -1.91
N THR A 163 1.69 -4.31 -3.22
CA THR A 163 2.66 -4.64 -4.27
C THR A 163 3.89 -3.74 -4.19
N LEU A 164 3.69 -2.43 -4.00
CA LEU A 164 4.79 -1.49 -3.88
C LEU A 164 5.71 -1.79 -2.68
N VAL A 165 5.12 -2.06 -1.51
CA VAL A 165 5.89 -2.40 -0.30
C VAL A 165 6.59 -3.75 -0.47
N TRP A 166 5.91 -4.73 -1.05
CA TRP A 166 6.46 -6.06 -1.26
C TRP A 166 7.58 -6.05 -2.31
N GLN A 167 7.46 -5.26 -3.38
CA GLN A 167 8.56 -5.06 -4.33
C GLN A 167 9.80 -4.46 -3.69
N LEU A 168 9.65 -3.51 -2.76
CA LEU A 168 10.78 -2.97 -2.00
C LEU A 168 11.43 -4.04 -1.12
N LEU A 169 10.62 -4.87 -0.46
CA LEU A 169 11.10 -5.98 0.38
C LEU A 169 11.90 -7.00 -0.44
N GLN A 170 11.31 -7.49 -1.51
CA GLN A 170 11.91 -8.42 -2.47
C GLN A 170 13.20 -7.85 -3.07
N ALA A 171 13.17 -6.56 -3.44
CA ALA A 171 14.33 -5.86 -3.95
C ALA A 171 15.47 -5.83 -2.92
N SER A 172 15.17 -5.48 -1.67
CA SER A 172 16.15 -5.44 -0.58
C SER A 172 16.70 -6.81 -0.22
N LEU A 173 15.87 -7.84 -0.19
CA LEU A 173 16.31 -9.23 0.03
C LEU A 173 17.24 -9.69 -1.09
N GLN A 174 16.90 -9.43 -2.35
CA GLN A 174 17.75 -9.82 -3.48
C GLN A 174 19.06 -9.01 -3.51
N ASP A 175 19.03 -7.73 -3.15
CA ASP A 175 20.22 -6.89 -3.05
C ASP A 175 21.25 -7.43 -2.04
N GLU A 176 20.77 -8.06 -0.95
CA GLU A 176 21.61 -8.71 0.07
C GLU A 176 21.82 -10.22 -0.17
N GLY A 177 21.33 -10.77 -1.29
CA GLY A 177 21.46 -12.19 -1.61
C GLY A 177 20.64 -13.13 -0.71
N LEU A 178 19.62 -12.60 -0.03
CA LEU A 178 18.75 -13.31 0.91
C LEU A 178 17.47 -13.86 0.28
N LEU A 179 17.13 -13.41 -0.94
CA LEU A 179 15.87 -13.79 -1.56
C LEU A 179 15.88 -15.25 -2.02
N GLN A 180 15.00 -16.06 -1.44
CA GLN A 180 14.74 -17.42 -1.90
C GLN A 180 13.87 -17.42 -3.17
N ARG A 181 14.04 -18.43 -4.03
CA ARG A 181 13.48 -18.50 -5.39
C ARG A 181 11.96 -18.75 -5.39
N HIS A 182 11.16 -17.81 -4.90
CA HIS A 182 9.70 -17.78 -5.01
C HIS A 182 9.23 -16.85 -6.15
N LYS A 183 7.91 -16.84 -6.45
CA LYS A 183 7.28 -15.99 -7.48
C LYS A 183 7.74 -14.53 -7.29
N SER A 184 8.66 -14.06 -8.14
CA SER A 184 9.23 -12.73 -8.00
C SER A 184 8.25 -11.67 -8.49
N LEU A 185 7.98 -10.66 -7.66
CA LEU A 185 7.24 -9.45 -8.06
C LEU A 185 8.10 -8.46 -8.84
N LEU A 186 9.37 -8.79 -9.06
CA LEU A 186 10.29 -8.02 -9.86
C LEU A 186 10.04 -8.44 -11.31
N PHE A 187 9.49 -7.52 -12.09
CA PHE A 187 9.24 -7.69 -13.52
C PHE A 187 10.59 -7.79 -14.26
N VAL A 188 11.20 -8.97 -14.24
CA VAL A 188 12.49 -9.23 -14.91
C VAL A 188 12.23 -9.41 -16.39
N ASP A 189 12.94 -8.64 -17.22
CA ASP A 189 13.01 -8.88 -18.66
C ASP A 189 13.90 -10.14 -18.89
N PRO A 190 13.42 -11.22 -19.52
CA PRO A 190 14.12 -12.51 -19.56
C PRO A 190 15.44 -12.53 -20.36
N GLY A 191 15.93 -11.39 -20.85
CA GLY A 191 17.01 -11.31 -21.84
C GLY A 191 18.36 -10.77 -21.36
N LEU A 192 18.57 -10.50 -20.07
CA LEU A 192 19.79 -9.81 -19.61
C LEU A 192 20.77 -10.74 -18.89
N ASP A 193 21.62 -11.41 -19.67
CA ASP A 193 22.79 -12.14 -19.19
C ASP A 193 23.90 -11.14 -18.83
N LEU A 194 24.01 -10.78 -17.55
CA LEU A 194 24.94 -9.76 -17.07
C LEU A 194 26.28 -10.40 -16.70
N THR A 195 27.23 -10.38 -17.63
CA THR A 195 28.64 -10.62 -17.33
C THR A 195 29.14 -9.57 -16.34
N ILE A 196 29.64 -10.04 -15.20
CA ILE A 196 29.99 -9.25 -14.03
C ILE A 196 31.34 -8.57 -14.28
N GLU A 197 31.33 -7.34 -14.75
CA GLU A 197 32.49 -6.45 -14.67
C GLU A 197 32.31 -5.44 -13.53
N LYS A 198 33.24 -5.50 -12.58
CA LYS A 198 33.28 -4.67 -11.39
C LYS A 198 33.63 -3.23 -11.78
N LEU A 199 32.68 -2.32 -11.58
CA LEU A 199 32.96 -0.89 -11.50
C LEU A 199 32.95 -0.52 -10.01
N ASP A 200 33.93 0.25 -9.54
CA ASP A 200 34.25 0.39 -8.11
C ASP A 200 33.37 1.43 -7.34
N ASN A 201 32.59 2.27 -8.03
CA ASN A 201 31.74 3.32 -7.43
C ASN A 201 30.21 3.06 -7.29
N PRO A 202 29.53 2.20 -8.10
CA PRO A 202 28.09 1.95 -7.98
C PRO A 202 27.69 1.12 -6.75
N HIS A 203 28.62 0.41 -6.12
CA HIS A 203 28.33 -0.43 -4.94
C HIS A 203 27.90 0.37 -3.71
N HIS A 204 28.49 1.55 -3.47
CA HIS A 204 28.10 2.39 -2.35
C HIS A 204 26.71 3.01 -2.55
N LEU A 205 26.39 3.44 -3.79
CA LEU A 205 25.07 3.97 -4.12
C LEU A 205 24.00 2.90 -4.01
N HIS A 206 24.29 1.69 -4.49
CA HIS A 206 23.40 0.53 -4.37
C HIS A 206 23.10 0.20 -2.90
N ALA A 207 24.12 0.06 -2.04
CA ALA A 207 23.92 -0.18 -0.61
C ALA A 207 23.10 0.93 0.07
N LYS A 208 23.34 2.20 -0.28
CA LYS A 208 22.54 3.34 0.21
C LYS A 208 21.09 3.27 -0.24
N ASN A 209 20.84 2.86 -1.48
CA ASN A 209 19.49 2.68 -2.01
C ASN A 209 18.76 1.56 -1.28
N THR A 210 19.42 0.42 -1.08
CA THR A 210 18.87 -0.70 -0.31
C THR A 210 18.55 -0.26 1.12
N ALA A 211 19.45 0.45 1.79
CA ALA A 211 19.20 1.00 3.12
C ALA A 211 18.00 1.96 3.15
N THR A 212 17.83 2.77 2.10
CA THR A 212 16.71 3.70 1.96
C THR A 212 15.39 2.96 1.69
N ALA A 213 15.42 1.88 0.89
CA ALA A 213 14.27 1.02 0.67
C ALA A 213 13.81 0.33 1.96
N ILE A 214 14.74 -0.20 2.76
CA ILE A 214 14.47 -0.77 4.10
C ILE A 214 13.79 0.25 5.01
N GLN A 215 14.25 1.51 5.00
CA GLN A 215 13.60 2.60 5.74
C GLN A 215 12.17 2.88 5.25
N PHE A 216 11.92 2.81 3.94
CA PHE A 216 10.57 2.97 3.41
C PHE A 216 9.65 1.85 3.83
N ILE A 217 10.09 0.59 3.80
CA ILE A 217 9.29 -0.55 4.26
C ILE A 217 8.83 -0.30 5.71
N ALA A 218 9.76 0.01 6.63
CA ALA A 218 9.43 0.33 8.01
C ALA A 218 8.46 1.52 8.11
N ARG A 219 8.67 2.57 7.31
CA ARG A 219 7.79 3.75 7.30
C ARG A 219 6.37 3.42 6.81
N PHE A 220 6.20 2.58 5.79
CA PHE A 220 4.89 2.13 5.33
C PHE A 220 4.15 1.32 6.41
N LEU A 221 4.87 0.46 7.13
CA LEU A 221 4.33 -0.36 8.21
C LEU A 221 3.93 0.46 9.45
N HIS A 222 4.64 1.56 9.74
CA HIS A 222 4.32 2.43 10.88
C HIS A 222 3.34 3.57 10.56
N HIS A 223 3.25 4.00 9.31
CA HIS A 223 2.40 5.12 8.95
C HIS A 223 0.91 4.75 9.11
N LYS A 224 0.14 5.62 9.77
CA LYS A 224 -1.22 5.34 10.25
C LYS A 224 -2.19 4.89 9.15
N LEU A 225 -2.12 5.51 7.97
CA LEU A 225 -3.05 5.16 6.88
C LEU A 225 -2.59 3.91 6.14
N THR A 226 -1.31 3.82 5.81
CA THR A 226 -0.76 2.69 5.03
C THR A 226 -0.80 1.39 5.83
N SER A 227 -0.52 1.44 7.13
CA SER A 227 -0.67 0.28 8.03
C SER A 227 -2.11 -0.23 8.11
N ARG A 228 -3.11 0.67 8.11
CA ARG A 228 -4.54 0.28 8.08
C ARG A 228 -4.95 -0.29 6.73
N ILE A 229 -4.33 0.13 5.63
CA ILE A 229 -4.56 -0.46 4.31
C ILE A 229 -3.91 -1.84 4.24
N LEU A 230 -2.67 -1.97 4.75
CA LEU A 230 -1.98 -3.26 4.80
C LEU A 230 -2.69 -4.27 5.72
N SER A 231 -3.35 -3.83 6.79
CA SER A 231 -4.16 -4.74 7.60
C SER A 231 -5.42 -5.27 6.89
N LEU A 232 -5.84 -4.63 5.79
CA LEU A 232 -6.87 -5.21 4.91
C LEU A 232 -6.30 -6.40 4.12
N VAL A 233 -5.04 -6.34 3.70
CA VAL A 233 -4.36 -7.47 3.05
C VAL A 233 -4.29 -8.65 4.01
N GLN A 234 -3.87 -8.42 5.26
CA GLN A 234 -3.82 -9.46 6.29
C GLN A 234 -5.16 -10.21 6.45
N ARG A 235 -6.28 -9.50 6.36
CA ARG A 235 -7.62 -10.07 6.56
C ARG A 235 -8.20 -10.75 5.34
N ASN A 236 -7.82 -10.32 4.13
CA ASN A 236 -8.47 -10.74 2.89
C ASN A 236 -7.57 -11.56 1.95
N MET A 237 -6.25 -11.49 2.11
CA MET A 237 -5.23 -12.16 1.28
C MET A 237 -4.19 -12.82 2.19
N SER A 238 -4.62 -13.78 3.01
CA SER A 238 -3.81 -14.34 4.10
C SER A 238 -2.58 -15.12 3.64
N THR A 239 -2.60 -15.80 2.48
CA THR A 239 -1.44 -16.52 1.96
C THR A 239 -0.38 -15.56 1.44
N HIS A 240 -0.76 -14.54 0.65
CA HIS A 240 0.13 -13.47 0.22
C HIS A 240 0.71 -12.71 1.42
N TRP A 241 -0.11 -12.44 2.43
CA TRP A 241 0.35 -11.82 3.67
C TRP A 241 1.35 -12.71 4.42
N GLY A 242 1.09 -14.02 4.51
CA GLY A 242 2.02 -14.99 5.12
C GLY A 242 3.38 -14.97 4.44
N ALA A 243 3.41 -15.11 3.11
CA ALA A 243 4.66 -15.06 2.34
C ALA A 243 5.40 -13.71 2.49
N PHE A 244 4.65 -12.60 2.50
CA PHE A 244 5.23 -11.28 2.77
C PHE A 244 5.85 -11.20 4.17
N VAL A 245 5.21 -11.77 5.20
CA VAL A 245 5.76 -11.78 6.57
C VAL A 245 6.96 -12.70 6.69
N ASP A 246 6.96 -13.87 6.07
CA ASP A 246 8.11 -14.78 6.07
C ASP A 246 9.35 -14.08 5.48
N GLU A 247 9.18 -13.36 4.37
CA GLU A 247 10.24 -12.57 3.74
C GLU A 247 10.67 -11.37 4.61
N LEU A 248 9.71 -10.74 5.30
CA LEU A 248 9.98 -9.63 6.21
C LEU A 248 10.79 -10.10 7.43
N GLU A 249 10.47 -11.28 7.96
CA GLU A 249 11.23 -11.94 9.02
C GLU A 249 12.63 -12.32 8.55
N GLN A 250 12.78 -12.85 7.33
CA GLN A 250 14.09 -13.12 6.74
C GLN A 250 14.95 -11.86 6.63
N LEU A 251 14.36 -10.74 6.19
CA LEU A 251 15.07 -9.45 6.14
C LEU A 251 15.46 -8.99 7.55
N ALA A 252 14.51 -9.02 8.50
CA ALA A 252 14.73 -8.56 9.87
C ALA A 252 15.81 -9.40 10.59
N ALA A 253 15.87 -10.70 10.33
CA ALA A 253 16.82 -11.61 10.94
C ALA A 253 18.22 -11.50 10.31
N ASN A 254 18.31 -11.41 8.98
CA ASN A 254 19.57 -11.66 8.26
C ASN A 254 20.20 -10.41 7.61
N SER A 255 19.47 -9.30 7.46
CA SER A 255 19.98 -8.10 6.79
C SER A 255 21.15 -7.48 7.56
N LEU A 256 22.30 -7.35 6.88
CA LEU A 256 23.47 -6.65 7.37
C LEU A 256 23.27 -5.14 7.30
N ILE A 257 22.58 -4.69 6.24
CA ILE A 257 22.27 -3.27 6.05
C ILE A 257 21.34 -2.77 7.15
N LEU A 258 20.31 -3.54 7.51
CA LEU A 258 19.42 -3.22 8.62
C LEU A 258 20.19 -3.09 9.94
N ARG A 259 21.10 -4.03 10.23
CA ARG A 259 21.93 -4.00 11.45
C ARG A 259 22.85 -2.76 11.50
N SER A 260 23.23 -2.21 10.35
CA SER A 260 24.03 -0.99 10.27
C SER A 260 23.23 0.30 10.50
N LEU A 261 21.89 0.26 10.39
CA LEU A 261 21.03 1.42 10.55
C LEU A 261 20.77 1.74 12.02
N LYS A 262 21.27 2.88 12.51
CA LYS A 262 21.19 3.30 13.93
C LYS A 262 19.76 3.51 14.46
N HIS A 263 18.78 3.72 13.58
CA HIS A 263 17.42 4.15 13.96
C HIS A 263 16.35 3.09 13.74
N LEU A 264 16.70 1.93 13.19
CA LEU A 264 15.77 0.85 12.91
C LEU A 264 16.24 -0.42 13.62
N SER A 265 15.36 -1.00 14.43
CA SER A 265 15.54 -2.34 14.98
C SER A 265 14.69 -3.34 14.19
N PRO A 266 15.02 -4.64 14.24
CA PRO A 266 14.15 -5.70 13.70
C PRO A 266 12.69 -5.59 14.18
N ASP A 267 12.46 -5.10 15.39
CA ASP A 267 11.12 -4.88 15.95
C ASP A 267 10.30 -3.81 15.21
N SER A 268 10.94 -2.90 14.47
CA SER A 268 10.25 -1.88 13.66
C SER A 268 9.43 -2.48 12.51
N PHE A 269 9.76 -3.70 12.06
CA PHE A 269 8.98 -4.39 11.02
C PHE A 269 7.72 -5.05 11.56
N PHE A 270 7.56 -5.13 12.89
CA PHE A 270 6.41 -5.75 13.52
C PHE A 270 5.66 -4.79 14.44
N PRO A 271 4.95 -3.78 13.88
CA PRO A 271 4.07 -2.94 14.68
C PRO A 271 3.08 -3.79 15.48
N LEU A 272 2.81 -3.37 16.71
CA LEU A 272 1.93 -4.09 17.66
C LEU A 272 0.55 -4.44 17.09
N ASN A 273 0.03 -3.65 16.14
CA ASN A 273 -1.25 -3.87 15.48
C ASN A 273 -1.24 -5.02 14.45
N LEU A 274 -0.07 -5.36 13.88
CA LEU A 274 0.08 -6.53 13.01
C LEU A 274 0.17 -7.81 13.85
N LYS A 275 0.91 -7.74 14.98
CA LYS A 275 1.09 -8.85 15.93
C LYS A 275 -0.19 -9.25 16.67
N SER A 276 -1.10 -8.30 16.98
CA SER A 276 -2.33 -8.62 17.73
C SER A 276 -3.36 -9.42 16.92
N ASN A 277 -3.25 -9.41 15.59
CA ASN A 277 -4.19 -10.07 14.67
C ASN A 277 -3.55 -11.26 13.96
N TRP A 278 -2.36 -11.66 14.40
CA TRP A 278 -1.64 -12.82 13.91
C TRP A 278 -2.27 -14.09 14.51
N PRO A 279 -2.75 -15.05 13.70
CA PRO A 279 -2.94 -16.39 14.22
C PRO A 279 -1.53 -16.91 14.50
N MET A 280 -1.15 -16.99 15.78
CA MET A 280 0.06 -17.74 16.15
C MET A 280 -0.10 -19.15 15.59
N SER A 281 0.60 -19.42 14.49
CA SER A 281 0.77 -20.76 13.97
C SER A 281 1.51 -21.56 15.02
N CYS A 282 0.78 -22.51 15.60
CA CYS A 282 1.21 -23.74 16.24
C CYS A 282 2.71 -23.88 16.55
N GLU A 283 3.13 -23.46 17.75
CA GLU A 283 4.19 -24.18 18.45
C GLU A 283 3.57 -25.27 19.34
N PRO A 284 4.07 -26.51 19.31
CA PRO A 284 3.60 -27.55 20.21
C PRO A 284 4.06 -27.24 21.63
N ASN A 285 3.06 -26.94 22.46
CA ASN A 285 3.04 -26.92 23.91
C ASN A 285 4.31 -27.44 24.61
N ASN A 286 5.02 -26.55 25.31
CA ASN A 286 5.64 -26.95 26.58
C ASN A 286 5.74 -25.79 27.58
N ASN A 287 4.72 -25.74 28.44
CA ASN A 287 4.77 -25.49 29.87
C ASN A 287 5.38 -24.19 30.45
N ASN A 288 4.47 -23.52 31.19
CA ASN A 288 4.67 -22.89 32.49
C ASN A 288 5.52 -21.63 32.55
N ASN A 289 4.85 -20.46 32.59
CA ASN A 289 4.87 -19.65 33.82
C ASN A 289 3.80 -18.55 33.86
N LYS A 290 3.00 -18.59 34.92
CA LYS A 290 1.98 -17.61 35.30
C LYS A 290 2.64 -16.24 35.59
N LYS A 291 2.26 -15.20 34.85
CA LYS A 291 2.16 -13.83 35.39
C LYS A 291 0.92 -13.12 34.86
N LYS A 292 -0.11 -13.10 35.71
CA LYS A 292 -1.32 -12.27 35.59
C LYS A 292 -0.94 -10.80 35.40
N LYS A 293 -1.33 -10.20 34.27
CA LYS A 293 -1.57 -8.75 34.18
C LYS A 293 -2.96 -8.54 33.60
N LYS A 294 -3.86 -8.05 34.45
CA LYS A 294 -5.21 -7.58 34.10
C LYS A 294 -5.10 -6.59 32.93
N LYS A 295 -5.56 -6.99 31.74
CA LYS A 295 -5.80 -6.04 30.62
C LYS A 295 -7.24 -5.55 30.75
N LYS A 296 -7.38 -4.28 31.14
CA LYS A 296 -8.61 -3.52 30.97
C LYS A 296 -8.76 -3.32 29.45
N MET A 297 -9.62 -4.13 28.81
CA MET A 297 -9.83 -4.11 27.37
C MET A 297 -10.47 -2.78 26.97
N LYS A 298 -9.71 -1.93 26.27
CA LYS A 298 -10.20 -0.65 25.75
C LYS A 298 -10.89 -0.92 24.42
N LEU A 299 -12.14 -1.39 24.50
CA LEU A 299 -13.00 -1.73 23.35
C LEU A 299 -13.47 -0.49 22.54
N SER A 300 -13.06 0.71 22.95
CA SER A 300 -13.42 1.99 22.32
C SER A 300 -12.76 2.22 20.94
N SER A 301 -11.75 1.42 20.55
CA SER A 301 -11.02 1.62 19.29
C SER A 301 -11.49 0.76 18.12
N MET A 302 -12.41 -0.18 18.33
CA MET A 302 -12.93 -1.05 17.25
C MET A 302 -14.14 -0.45 16.52
N LEU A 303 -14.80 0.56 17.10
CA LEU A 303 -16.05 1.12 16.54
C LEU A 303 -15.83 2.29 15.55
N ALA A 304 -14.63 2.84 15.46
CA ALA A 304 -14.35 3.99 14.58
C ALA A 304 -13.97 3.61 13.13
N ALA A 305 -14.03 2.33 12.77
CA ALA A 305 -13.62 1.84 11.45
C ALA A 305 -14.80 1.52 10.50
N SER A 306 -16.04 1.57 10.97
CA SER A 306 -17.25 1.27 10.18
C SER A 306 -18.10 2.51 9.83
N ALA A 307 -17.73 3.71 10.28
CA ALA A 307 -18.56 4.92 10.21
C ALA A 307 -18.35 5.80 8.95
N SER A 308 -17.88 5.23 7.83
CA SER A 308 -17.77 5.98 6.57
C SER A 308 -18.31 5.17 5.40
N ALA A 309 -19.59 4.85 5.46
CA ALA A 309 -20.40 4.57 4.29
C ALA A 309 -21.71 5.35 4.45
N SER A 310 -21.82 6.46 3.74
CA SER A 310 -23.05 7.24 3.68
C SER A 310 -24.18 6.41 3.07
N ALA A 311 -25.24 6.23 3.86
CA ALA A 311 -26.63 6.11 3.46
C ALA A 311 -26.93 5.60 2.03
N VAL A 312 -27.09 4.29 1.89
CA VAL A 312 -28.14 3.71 1.05
C VAL A 312 -28.71 2.52 1.81
N GLN A 313 -29.97 2.64 2.23
CA GLN A 313 -30.77 1.54 2.76
C GLN A 313 -30.77 0.40 1.73
N SER A 314 -30.11 -0.71 2.04
CA SER A 314 -30.36 -1.97 1.36
C SER A 314 -30.29 -3.10 2.37
N HIS A 315 -31.32 -3.94 2.34
CA HIS A 315 -31.64 -4.96 3.32
C HIS A 315 -30.51 -6.00 3.48
N ASN A 316 -29.60 -5.77 4.43
CA ASN A 316 -28.84 -6.81 5.14
C ASN A 316 -28.01 -6.22 6.30
N ASP A 317 -28.67 -5.47 7.19
CA ASP A 317 -28.07 -4.81 8.36
C ASP A 317 -27.69 -5.76 9.52
N SER A 318 -27.44 -7.04 9.22
CA SER A 318 -27.05 -8.03 10.23
C SER A 318 -25.63 -7.78 10.76
N SER A 319 -24.73 -7.25 9.93
CA SER A 319 -23.32 -7.03 10.28
C SER A 319 -23.09 -5.83 11.21
N LEU A 320 -24.04 -4.89 11.28
CA LEU A 320 -23.97 -3.71 12.15
C LEU A 320 -24.08 -4.08 13.64
N TRP A 321 -24.68 -5.24 13.93
CA TRP A 321 -25.00 -5.68 15.29
C TRP A 321 -24.14 -6.86 15.78
N LEU A 322 -23.20 -7.33 14.95
CA LEU A 322 -22.23 -8.38 15.31
C LEU A 322 -21.47 -8.10 16.62
N PRO A 323 -21.10 -6.85 16.97
CA PRO A 323 -20.49 -6.56 18.27
C PRO A 323 -21.39 -6.84 19.47
N ILE A 324 -22.72 -6.75 19.31
CA ILE A 324 -23.69 -7.12 20.34
C ILE A 324 -23.73 -8.64 20.50
N ASP A 325 -23.77 -9.37 19.38
CA ASP A 325 -23.80 -10.85 19.38
C ASP A 325 -22.59 -11.42 20.16
N LEU A 326 -21.38 -10.93 19.89
CA LEU A 326 -20.15 -11.38 20.56
C LEU A 326 -20.14 -11.11 22.08
N ILE A 327 -20.65 -9.95 22.52
CA ILE A 327 -20.68 -9.59 23.94
C ILE A 327 -21.73 -10.38 24.71
N LEU A 328 -22.86 -10.70 24.05
CA LEU A 328 -23.88 -11.56 24.63
C LEU A 328 -23.41 -13.02 24.73
N GLU A 329 -22.64 -13.49 23.75
CA GLU A 329 -22.01 -14.82 23.75
C GLU A 329 -20.95 -14.92 24.87
N ASP A 330 -20.02 -13.95 24.95
CA ASP A 330 -19.02 -13.84 26.04
C ASP A 330 -19.66 -13.73 27.44
N ALA A 331 -20.87 -13.15 27.53
CA ALA A 331 -21.61 -13.04 28.78
C ALA A 331 -22.21 -14.36 29.25
N MET A 332 -22.59 -15.25 28.32
CA MET A 332 -23.14 -16.57 28.62
C MET A 332 -22.06 -17.56 29.11
N ASP A 333 -20.81 -17.40 28.68
CA ASP A 333 -19.69 -18.29 29.05
C ASP A 333 -19.19 -18.13 30.52
N ALA A 334 -20.02 -17.54 31.38
CA ALA A 334 -20.02 -17.67 32.85
C ALA A 334 -18.71 -17.36 33.60
N HIS A 335 -17.92 -16.39 33.16
CA HIS A 335 -16.72 -15.91 33.90
C HIS A 335 -16.70 -14.40 34.20
N HIS A 336 -17.74 -13.64 33.81
CA HIS A 336 -17.81 -12.20 34.00
C HIS A 336 -18.89 -11.77 35.02
N VAL A 337 -18.58 -10.73 35.80
CA VAL A 337 -19.51 -10.14 36.77
C VAL A 337 -20.66 -9.50 36.00
N MET A 338 -21.89 -9.98 36.19
CA MET A 338 -23.12 -9.53 35.50
C MET A 338 -23.27 -8.00 35.43
N ALA A 339 -22.90 -7.28 36.50
CA ALA A 339 -22.94 -5.81 36.54
C ALA A 339 -22.00 -5.16 35.51
N ALA A 340 -20.80 -5.70 35.31
CA ALA A 340 -19.84 -5.19 34.35
C ALA A 340 -20.29 -5.42 32.89
N THR A 341 -20.97 -6.53 32.64
CA THR A 341 -21.54 -6.86 31.32
C THR A 341 -22.68 -5.91 30.95
N ILE A 342 -23.57 -5.58 31.91
CA ILE A 342 -24.69 -4.64 31.69
C ILE A 342 -24.17 -3.23 31.37
N GLU A 343 -23.16 -2.75 32.09
CA GLU A 343 -22.52 -1.45 31.81
C GLU A 343 -21.85 -1.44 30.43
N LEU A 344 -21.15 -2.52 30.07
CA LEU A 344 -20.48 -2.67 28.79
C LEU A 344 -21.48 -2.70 27.62
N LEU A 345 -22.55 -3.48 27.75
CA LEU A 345 -23.64 -3.56 26.77
C LEU A 345 -24.35 -2.22 26.60
N THR A 346 -24.65 -1.53 27.71
CA THR A 346 -25.27 -0.20 27.68
C THR A 346 -24.39 0.83 26.97
N GLY A 347 -23.09 0.80 27.23
CA GLY A 347 -22.11 1.66 26.57
C GLY A 347 -22.00 1.36 25.07
N LEU A 348 -21.99 0.09 24.69
CA LEU A 348 -21.93 -0.36 23.30
C LEU A 348 -23.19 0.05 22.52
N VAL A 349 -24.37 -0.18 23.08
CA VAL A 349 -25.66 0.16 22.45
C VAL A 349 -25.77 1.67 22.21
N LYS A 350 -25.35 2.50 23.18
CA LYS A 350 -25.26 3.96 23.02
C LYS A 350 -24.26 4.37 21.94
N ALA A 351 -23.10 3.74 21.91
CA ALA A 351 -22.08 4.02 20.91
C ALA A 351 -22.54 3.64 19.49
N LEU A 352 -23.15 2.47 19.32
CA LEU A 352 -23.70 2.02 18.03
C LEU A 352 -24.85 2.92 17.57
N GLN A 353 -25.73 3.36 18.47
CA GLN A 353 -26.81 4.31 18.16
C GLN A 353 -26.25 5.65 17.67
N ALA A 354 -25.23 6.18 18.36
CA ALA A 354 -24.59 7.44 17.99
C ALA A 354 -23.80 7.35 16.67
N ILE A 355 -23.14 6.21 16.42
CA ILE A 355 -22.32 5.99 15.23
C ILE A 355 -23.17 5.74 13.99
N ASN A 356 -24.25 4.96 14.12
CA ASN A 356 -25.12 4.61 12.99
C ASN A 356 -26.20 5.66 12.73
N GLY A 357 -26.35 6.68 13.59
CA GLY A 357 -27.39 7.71 13.47
C GLY A 357 -28.81 7.15 13.54
N THR A 358 -29.01 6.01 14.18
CA THR A 358 -30.29 5.30 14.21
C THR A 358 -31.21 5.80 15.32
N ALA A 359 -32.53 5.72 15.10
CA ALA A 359 -33.50 5.92 16.17
C ALA A 359 -33.34 4.83 17.24
N TRP A 360 -33.65 5.18 18.50
CA TRP A 360 -33.62 4.22 19.62
C TRP A 360 -34.44 2.96 19.33
N HIS A 361 -35.56 3.08 18.62
CA HIS A 361 -36.37 1.94 18.20
C HIS A 361 -35.57 0.90 17.41
N ASN A 362 -34.82 1.32 16.38
CA ASN A 362 -34.03 0.41 15.54
C ASN A 362 -32.85 -0.18 16.32
N THR A 363 -32.25 0.61 17.22
CA THR A 363 -31.17 0.13 18.09
C THR A 363 -31.65 -0.93 19.08
N PHE A 364 -32.81 -0.73 19.69
CA PHE A 364 -33.44 -1.73 20.57
C PHE A 364 -33.88 -2.97 19.80
N LEU A 365 -34.38 -2.81 18.57
CA LEU A 365 -34.73 -3.94 17.71
C LEU A 365 -33.49 -4.77 17.33
N GLY A 366 -32.36 -4.14 17.03
CA GLY A 366 -31.08 -4.81 16.79
C GLY A 366 -30.58 -5.59 18.00
N LEU A 367 -30.65 -4.97 19.20
CA LEU A 367 -30.34 -5.64 20.46
C LEU A 367 -31.27 -6.83 20.74
N TRP A 368 -32.56 -6.68 20.48
CA TRP A 368 -33.57 -7.73 20.68
C TRP A 368 -33.34 -8.92 19.73
N ILE A 369 -33.06 -8.65 18.46
CA ILE A 369 -32.75 -9.70 17.47
C ILE A 369 -31.46 -10.44 17.85
N ALA A 370 -30.43 -9.73 18.32
CA ALA A 370 -29.19 -10.34 18.82
C ALA A 370 -29.46 -11.28 20.01
N ALA A 371 -30.28 -10.84 20.98
CA ALA A 371 -30.69 -11.68 22.10
C ALA A 371 -31.53 -12.89 21.67
N LEU A 372 -32.44 -12.74 20.69
CA LEU A 372 -33.21 -13.85 20.15
C LEU A 372 -32.32 -14.88 19.43
N ARG A 373 -31.33 -14.42 18.65
CA ARG A 373 -30.36 -15.31 17.98
C ARG A 373 -29.52 -16.09 18.98
N LEU A 374 -29.14 -15.46 20.08
CA LEU A 374 -28.42 -16.10 21.16
C LEU A 374 -29.25 -17.22 21.81
N VAL A 375 -30.54 -16.97 22.07
CA VAL A 375 -31.44 -17.98 22.68
C VAL A 375 -31.81 -19.10 21.71
N GLN A 376 -31.77 -18.85 20.40
CA GLN A 376 -32.01 -19.86 19.36
C GLN A 376 -30.79 -20.76 19.07
N ARG A 377 -29.59 -20.33 19.46
CA ARG A 377 -28.36 -21.15 19.42
C ARG A 377 -28.23 -21.96 20.70
#